data_AF-A0A7S0C365-F1
#
_entry.id   AF-A0A7S0C365-F1
#
_cell.length_a   1.000
_cell.length_b   1.000
_cell.length_c   1.000
_cell.angle_alpha   90.00
_cell.angle_beta   90.00
_cell.angle_gamma   90.00
#
_symmetry.space_group_name_H-M   'P 1'
#
loop_
_entity.id
_entity.type
_entity.pdbx_description
1 polymer ?
#
loop_
_entity_poly.entity_id
_entity_poly.type
_entity_poly.pdbx_seq_one_letter_code
_entity_poly.pdbx_strand_id
1 'polypeptide(L)'
;ASVMRVTWHKRLNQIFCGVSDGTIRIYYDPHLSTKGALLSTSRSARKQDALELLLQSRHNPQTSIQGTIVAPNALPMYQDPEHNHVAKRKRQDRKDPMLSKCPEAPSDVKHMEGGRSSASTTFTQFVVQSTNMVKNKNIIGQDPRKDLFQYTEGKKIYAGRAYEGNNPEGGNLAETTAEQAEEDMKNAKKKKI
;
A
#
# COMPACT_ATOMS: atom_id res chain seq x y z
N ALA A 1 21.04 17.17 -45.69
CA ALA A 1 20.26 17.46 -44.48
C ALA A 1 20.18 18.97 -44.28
N SER A 2 19.06 19.62 -44.63
CA SER A 2 18.85 21.06 -44.43
C SER A 2 18.15 21.33 -43.10
N VAL A 3 18.47 22.45 -42.43
CA VAL A 3 17.82 22.82 -41.17
C VAL A 3 16.52 23.58 -41.48
N MET A 4 15.39 23.03 -41.04
CA MET A 4 14.07 23.59 -41.31
C MET A 4 13.65 24.58 -40.22
N ARG A 5 13.90 24.24 -38.95
CA ARG A 5 13.50 25.08 -37.80
C ARG A 5 14.54 24.99 -36.69
N VAL A 6 14.86 26.13 -36.10
CA VAL A 6 15.75 26.24 -34.94
C VAL A 6 15.00 26.90 -33.79
N THR A 7 15.07 26.32 -32.59
CA THR A 7 14.48 26.87 -31.38
C THR A 7 15.46 26.75 -30.22
N TRP A 8 15.74 27.86 -29.52
CA TRP A 8 16.57 27.86 -28.31
C TRP A 8 15.70 27.88 -27.05
N HIS A 9 15.94 26.94 -26.13
CA HIS A 9 15.21 26.88 -24.87
C HIS A 9 16.01 27.54 -23.73
N LYS A 10 15.63 28.76 -23.35
CA LYS A 10 16.34 29.60 -22.35
C LYS A 10 16.67 28.88 -21.04
N ARG A 11 15.71 28.15 -20.44
CA ARG A 11 15.91 27.46 -19.15
C ARG A 11 16.86 26.26 -19.21
N LEU A 12 16.86 25.53 -20.33
CA LEU A 12 17.71 24.36 -20.50
C LEU A 12 19.08 24.75 -21.05
N ASN A 13 19.17 25.90 -21.72
CA ASN A 13 20.29 26.33 -22.54
C ASN A 13 20.66 25.30 -23.63
N GLN A 14 19.65 24.86 -24.38
CA GLN A 14 19.76 23.84 -25.44
C GLN A 14 19.13 24.36 -26.74
N ILE A 15 19.82 24.13 -27.86
CA ILE A 15 19.36 24.52 -29.20
C ILE A 15 18.82 23.29 -29.91
N PHE A 16 17.55 23.34 -30.29
CA PHE A 16 16.86 22.29 -31.03
C PHE A 16 16.83 22.65 -32.52
N CYS A 17 17.40 21.78 -33.35
CA CYS A 17 17.42 21.93 -34.80
C CYS A 17 16.59 20.79 -35.42
N GLY A 18 15.43 21.13 -35.97
CA GLY A 18 14.63 20.24 -36.79
C GLY A 18 15.21 20.19 -38.21
N VAL A 19 15.58 19.00 -38.67
CA VAL A 19 16.25 18.77 -39.96
C VAL A 19 15.26 18.17 -40.95
N SER A 20 15.46 18.42 -42.25
CA SER A 20 14.67 17.87 -43.37
C SER A 20 14.55 16.33 -43.36
N ASP A 21 15.49 15.66 -42.71
CA ASP A 21 15.59 14.20 -42.67
C ASP A 21 14.65 13.58 -41.61
N GLY A 22 13.78 14.38 -40.99
CA GLY A 22 12.86 13.95 -39.92
C GLY A 22 13.53 13.75 -38.55
N THR A 23 14.83 14.03 -38.46
CA THR A 23 15.59 13.95 -37.20
C THR A 23 15.69 15.31 -36.52
N ILE A 24 15.77 15.29 -35.19
CA ILE A 24 16.01 16.47 -34.37
C ILE A 24 17.43 16.39 -33.81
N ARG A 25 18.26 17.36 -34.14
CA ARG A 25 19.62 17.50 -33.59
C ARG A 25 19.59 18.50 -32.46
N ILE A 26 20.12 18.13 -31.29
CA ILE A 26 20.15 18.98 -30.10
C ILE A 26 21.60 19.33 -29.79
N TYR A 27 21.89 20.62 -29.76
CA TYR A 27 23.19 21.15 -29.36
C TYR A 27 23.11 21.67 -27.93
N TYR A 28 24.10 21.32 -27.11
CA TYR A 28 24.18 21.71 -25.71
C TYR A 28 25.64 21.83 -25.27
N ASP A 29 25.88 22.66 -24.26
CA ASP A 29 27.16 22.75 -23.55
C ASP A 29 27.11 21.83 -22.32
N PRO A 30 28.04 20.88 -22.13
CA PRO A 30 28.07 20.00 -20.96
C PRO A 30 28.08 20.70 -19.59
N HIS A 31 28.62 21.93 -19.51
CA HIS A 31 28.75 22.67 -18.25
C HIS A 31 27.61 23.64 -17.99
N LEU A 32 27.15 24.35 -19.03
CA LEU A 32 26.14 25.41 -18.89
C LEU A 32 24.71 24.92 -19.11
N SER A 33 24.54 23.84 -19.87
CA SER A 33 23.22 23.26 -20.13
C SER A 33 22.76 22.45 -18.93
N THR A 34 21.45 22.42 -18.70
CA THR A 34 20.85 21.64 -17.61
C THR A 34 19.75 20.73 -18.11
N LYS A 35 19.66 19.51 -17.56
CA LYS A 35 18.59 18.53 -17.84
C LYS A 35 18.45 18.21 -19.34
N GLY A 36 17.25 17.90 -19.81
CA GLY A 36 16.96 17.68 -21.24
C GLY A 36 17.85 16.61 -21.86
N ALA A 37 18.56 16.97 -22.92
CA ALA A 37 19.47 16.06 -23.65
C ALA A 37 20.55 15.41 -22.76
N LEU A 38 21.04 16.11 -21.73
CA LEU A 38 22.06 15.57 -20.79
C LEU A 38 21.59 14.31 -20.05
N LEU A 39 20.28 14.22 -19.77
CA LEU A 39 19.70 13.04 -19.11
C LEU A 39 19.72 11.80 -20.00
N SER A 40 19.71 12.00 -21.31
CA SER A 40 19.80 10.90 -22.29
C SER A 40 21.25 10.55 -22.59
N THR A 41 22.18 11.52 -22.58
CA THR A 41 23.59 11.24 -22.86
C THR A 41 24.28 10.47 -21.73
N SER A 42 23.86 10.65 -20.47
CA SER A 42 24.38 9.85 -19.35
C SER A 42 24.03 8.36 -19.48
N ARG A 43 22.98 8.02 -20.24
CA ARG A 43 22.66 6.65 -20.61
C ARG A 43 23.47 6.30 -21.85
N SER A 44 24.51 5.49 -21.66
CA SER A 44 25.21 4.88 -22.78
C SER A 44 24.19 4.17 -23.68
N ALA A 45 24.25 4.43 -24.98
CA ALA A 45 23.42 3.69 -25.94
C ALA A 45 23.69 2.20 -25.75
N ARG A 46 22.62 1.39 -25.71
CA ARG A 46 22.80 -0.06 -25.68
C ARG A 46 23.62 -0.45 -26.90
N LYS A 47 24.67 -1.25 -26.69
CA LYS A 47 25.42 -1.85 -27.80
C LYS A 47 24.40 -2.64 -28.62
N GLN A 48 24.15 -2.20 -29.85
CA GLN A 48 23.34 -2.97 -30.78
C GLN A 48 24.12 -4.23 -31.11
N ASP A 49 23.44 -5.38 -31.04
CA ASP A 49 24.05 -6.64 -31.42
C ASP A 49 24.32 -6.66 -32.93
N ALA A 50 25.37 -7.34 -33.39
CA ALA A 50 25.69 -7.45 -34.81
C ALA A 50 24.53 -8.08 -35.60
N LEU A 51 23.78 -8.98 -34.94
CA LEU A 51 22.55 -9.57 -35.45
C LEU A 51 21.42 -8.54 -35.57
N GLU A 52 21.27 -7.64 -34.59
CA GLU A 52 20.26 -6.57 -34.62
C GLU A 52 20.50 -5.64 -35.82
N LEU A 53 21.76 -5.26 -36.07
CA LEU A 53 22.15 -4.39 -37.18
C LEU A 53 21.91 -5.05 -38.55
N LEU A 54 22.24 -6.35 -38.69
CA LEU A 54 21.97 -7.12 -39.91
C LEU A 54 20.48 -7.31 -40.20
N LEU A 55 19.67 -7.47 -39.16
CA LEU A 55 18.21 -7.55 -39.30
C LEU A 55 17.65 -6.19 -39.74
N GLN A 56 18.13 -5.11 -39.13
CA GLN A 56 17.68 -3.75 -39.41
C GLN A 56 18.07 -3.28 -40.83
N SER A 57 19.21 -3.72 -41.36
CA SER A 57 19.63 -3.41 -42.74
C SER A 57 18.85 -4.17 -43.82
N ARG A 58 18.15 -5.26 -43.46
CA ARG A 58 17.37 -6.09 -44.39
C ARG A 58 15.86 -5.78 -44.36
N HIS A 59 15.44 -4.76 -43.60
CA HIS A 59 14.03 -4.50 -43.28
C HIS A 59 13.26 -3.72 -44.36
N ASN A 60 12.06 -4.21 -44.70
CA ASN A 60 10.96 -3.44 -45.29
C ASN A 60 10.12 -2.86 -44.13
N PRO A 61 9.82 -1.54 -44.08
CA PRO A 61 9.20 -0.88 -42.93
C PRO A 61 7.77 -1.30 -42.55
N GLN A 62 7.10 -2.21 -43.27
CA GLN A 62 5.68 -2.52 -43.03
C GLN A 62 5.37 -3.82 -42.27
N THR A 63 6.30 -4.77 -42.07
CA THR A 63 5.88 -6.14 -41.64
C THR A 63 6.83 -6.89 -40.69
N SER A 64 7.68 -6.23 -39.92
CA SER A 64 8.66 -6.95 -39.09
C SER A 64 8.35 -6.87 -37.60
N ILE A 65 7.61 -7.87 -37.14
CA ILE A 65 7.50 -8.21 -35.73
C ILE A 65 8.89 -8.70 -35.30
N GLN A 66 9.60 -7.90 -34.49
CA GLN A 66 10.83 -8.34 -33.85
C GLN A 66 10.51 -9.38 -32.78
N GLY A 67 10.49 -10.65 -33.16
CA GLY A 67 10.29 -11.77 -32.23
C GLY A 67 10.10 -13.10 -32.96
N THR A 68 10.43 -14.21 -32.31
CA THR A 68 10.06 -15.55 -32.78
C THR A 68 8.54 -15.63 -32.92
N ILE A 69 8.05 -16.01 -34.10
CA ILE A 69 6.62 -16.15 -34.38
C ILE A 69 6.13 -17.42 -33.67
N VAL A 70 5.40 -17.24 -32.56
CA VAL A 70 4.84 -18.36 -31.80
C VAL A 70 3.41 -18.63 -32.26
N ALA A 71 3.17 -19.81 -32.81
CA ALA A 71 1.83 -20.27 -33.16
C ALA A 71 1.13 -20.86 -31.92
N PRO A 72 0.01 -20.30 -31.44
CA PRO A 72 -0.60 -20.70 -30.16
C PRO A 72 -1.14 -22.13 -30.14
N ASN A 73 -1.55 -22.66 -31.31
CA ASN A 73 -2.15 -24.00 -31.44
C ASN A 73 -1.33 -24.95 -32.33
N ALA A 74 -0.03 -24.71 -32.48
CA ALA A 74 0.84 -25.64 -33.20
C ALA A 74 0.91 -26.99 -32.47
N LEU A 75 0.99 -28.10 -33.23
CA LEU A 75 1.18 -29.42 -32.63
C LEU A 75 2.49 -29.45 -31.82
N PRO A 76 2.61 -30.26 -30.75
CA PRO A 76 3.81 -30.32 -29.91
C PRO A 76 5.12 -30.56 -30.67
N MET A 77 5.07 -31.25 -31.81
CA MET A 77 6.24 -31.49 -32.66
C MET A 77 6.76 -30.22 -33.37
N TYR A 78 5.91 -29.22 -33.59
CA TYR A 78 6.25 -27.94 -34.21
C TYR A 78 6.40 -26.79 -33.20
N GLN A 79 6.28 -27.08 -31.90
CA GLN A 79 6.51 -26.10 -30.84
C GLN A 79 7.99 -26.02 -30.52
N ASP A 80 8.53 -24.81 -30.44
CA ASP A 80 9.90 -24.60 -29.99
C ASP A 80 10.05 -25.05 -28.52
N PRO A 81 10.92 -26.02 -28.21
CA PRO A 81 11.06 -26.54 -26.85
C PRO A 81 11.46 -25.41 -25.89
N GLU A 82 12.37 -24.53 -26.30
CA GLU A 82 12.88 -23.40 -25.52
C GLU A 82 11.78 -22.41 -25.07
N HIS A 83 10.72 -22.23 -25.86
CA HIS A 83 9.66 -21.27 -25.54
C HIS A 83 8.94 -21.60 -24.22
N ASN A 84 8.65 -22.89 -24.00
CA ASN A 84 7.99 -23.37 -22.79
C ASN A 84 8.92 -23.30 -21.57
N HIS A 85 10.23 -23.43 -21.76
CA HIS A 85 11.22 -23.34 -20.69
C HIS A 85 11.36 -21.91 -20.16
N VAL A 86 11.30 -20.89 -21.02
CA VAL A 86 11.42 -19.48 -20.60
C VAL A 86 10.27 -19.05 -19.68
N ALA A 87 9.03 -19.39 -20.00
CA ALA A 87 7.87 -19.05 -19.16
C ALA A 87 7.93 -19.76 -17.79
N LYS A 88 8.30 -21.05 -17.80
CA LYS A 88 8.47 -21.85 -16.58
C LYS A 88 9.60 -21.32 -15.71
N ARG A 89 10.75 -20.99 -16.31
CA ARG A 89 11.92 -20.40 -15.64
C ARG A 89 11.58 -19.05 -15.02
N LYS A 90 10.94 -18.13 -15.77
CA LYS A 90 10.50 -16.83 -15.25
C LYS A 90 9.52 -16.95 -14.08
N ARG A 91 8.70 -18.00 -14.05
CA ARG A 91 7.79 -18.27 -12.91
C ARG A 91 8.55 -18.79 -11.69
N GLN A 92 9.61 -19.58 -11.89
CA GLN A 92 10.50 -20.02 -10.81
C GLN A 92 11.33 -18.86 -10.27
N ASP A 93 11.94 -18.07 -11.15
CA ASP A 93 12.75 -16.89 -10.80
C ASP A 93 11.97 -15.85 -9.98
N ARG A 94 10.65 -15.75 -10.19
CA ARG A 94 9.77 -14.86 -9.42
C ARG A 94 9.51 -15.33 -7.99
N LYS A 95 9.65 -16.63 -7.71
CA LYS A 95 9.50 -17.19 -6.37
C LYS A 95 10.74 -16.93 -5.52
N ASP A 96 11.90 -16.80 -6.16
CA ASP A 96 13.16 -16.53 -5.47
C ASP A 96 13.23 -15.04 -5.07
N PRO A 97 13.30 -14.72 -3.76
CA PRO A 97 13.23 -13.34 -3.29
C PRO A 97 14.44 -12.50 -3.73
N MET A 98 15.63 -13.13 -3.81
CA MET A 98 16.87 -12.47 -4.23
C MET A 98 16.88 -12.12 -5.72
N LEU A 99 16.38 -13.03 -6.57
CA LEU A 99 16.36 -12.84 -8.03
C LEU A 99 15.22 -11.93 -8.47
N SER A 100 14.06 -12.07 -7.84
CA SER A 100 12.86 -11.27 -8.10
C SER A 100 12.94 -9.84 -7.54
N LYS A 101 13.88 -9.59 -6.60
CA LYS A 101 14.00 -8.32 -5.84
C LYS A 101 12.63 -7.87 -5.29
N CYS A 102 11.82 -8.83 -4.87
CA CYS A 102 10.51 -8.56 -4.30
C CYS A 102 10.72 -7.86 -2.95
N PRO A 103 10.07 -6.71 -2.69
CA PRO A 103 10.15 -6.08 -1.39
C PRO A 103 9.69 -7.04 -0.29
N GLU A 104 10.32 -6.96 0.88
CA GLU A 104 9.95 -7.77 2.03
C GLU A 104 8.47 -7.54 2.36
N ALA A 105 7.70 -8.62 2.36
CA ALA A 105 6.29 -8.58 2.72
C ALA A 105 6.14 -8.01 4.13
N PRO A 106 5.09 -7.21 4.40
CA PRO A 106 4.82 -6.77 5.76
C PRO A 106 4.70 -8.01 6.65
N SER A 107 5.53 -8.07 7.69
CA SER A 107 5.58 -9.20 8.59
C SER A 107 4.42 -9.12 9.57
N ASP A 108 3.76 -10.25 9.84
CA ASP A 108 2.69 -10.35 10.85
C ASP A 108 3.23 -10.22 12.30
N VAL A 109 4.55 -10.15 12.47
CA VAL A 109 5.15 -9.90 13.77
C VAL A 109 4.91 -8.46 14.18
N LYS A 110 4.06 -8.31 15.20
CA LYS A 110 3.64 -7.07 15.87
C LYS A 110 4.79 -6.16 16.34
N HIS A 111 6.03 -6.62 16.27
CA HIS A 111 7.23 -5.89 16.62
C HIS A 111 8.31 -6.16 15.58
N MET A 112 8.68 -5.13 14.80
CA MET A 112 9.85 -5.19 13.94
C MET A 112 10.61 -3.86 13.98
N GLU A 113 11.91 -3.97 14.24
CA GLU A 113 12.92 -2.91 14.21
C GLU A 113 13.16 -2.43 12.77
N GLY A 114 13.51 -1.15 12.60
CA GLY A 114 13.86 -0.58 11.28
C GLY A 114 12.94 0.53 10.75
N GLY A 115 12.26 1.28 11.61
CA GLY A 115 11.55 2.50 11.22
C GLY A 115 10.17 2.30 10.58
N ARG A 116 9.66 1.06 10.55
CA ARG A 116 8.24 0.79 10.35
C ARG A 116 7.56 0.85 11.71
N SER A 117 6.68 1.82 11.87
CA SER A 117 6.18 2.28 13.16
C SER A 117 5.58 1.15 13.99
N SER A 118 6.14 0.99 15.19
CA SER A 118 5.67 0.10 16.24
C SER A 118 4.24 0.45 16.67
N ALA A 119 3.39 -0.56 16.75
CA ALA A 119 2.10 -0.64 17.45
C ALA A 119 0.94 0.32 17.12
N SER A 120 1.15 1.40 16.36
CA SER A 120 0.07 2.37 16.09
C SER A 120 0.29 3.11 14.77
N THR A 121 -0.45 2.74 13.73
CA THR A 121 -0.36 3.35 12.39
C THR A 121 -0.88 4.78 12.33
N THR A 122 -1.68 5.22 13.33
CA THR A 122 -2.23 6.59 13.41
C THR A 122 -2.12 7.13 14.83
N PHE A 123 -1.77 8.41 15.01
CA PHE A 123 -1.67 9.06 16.34
C PHE A 123 -2.89 8.80 17.24
N THR A 124 -4.09 8.71 16.65
CA THR A 124 -5.32 8.35 17.35
C THR A 124 -5.26 6.98 18.04
N GLN A 125 -4.65 5.98 17.41
CA GLN A 125 -4.50 4.64 17.97
C GLN A 125 -3.49 4.62 19.13
N PHE A 126 -2.42 5.41 19.03
CA PHE A 126 -1.44 5.60 20.10
C PHE A 126 -2.08 6.28 21.31
N VAL A 127 -2.84 7.35 21.09
CA VAL A 127 -3.60 8.02 22.16
C VAL A 127 -4.54 7.01 22.82
N VAL A 128 -5.35 6.28 22.05
CA VAL A 128 -6.30 5.31 22.59
C VAL A 128 -5.64 4.17 23.40
N GLN A 129 -4.46 3.70 22.98
CA GLN A 129 -3.70 2.69 23.70
C GLN A 129 -2.99 3.25 24.94
N SER A 130 -2.37 4.43 24.83
CA SER A 130 -1.62 5.08 25.93
C SER A 130 -2.54 5.62 27.02
N THR A 131 -3.70 6.17 26.65
CA THR A 131 -4.75 6.58 27.60
C THR A 131 -5.59 5.40 28.07
N ASN A 132 -5.31 4.18 27.58
CA ASN A 132 -6.02 2.97 27.94
C ASN A 132 -7.55 3.06 27.73
N MET A 133 -8.01 3.94 26.83
CA MET A 133 -9.44 4.22 26.62
C MET A 133 -10.25 2.99 26.19
N VAL A 134 -9.61 2.04 25.49
CA VAL A 134 -10.22 0.74 25.13
C VAL A 134 -10.40 -0.18 26.33
N LYS A 135 -9.58 -0.03 27.38
CA LYS A 135 -9.69 -0.75 28.65
C LYS A 135 -10.32 0.10 29.75
N ASN A 136 -11.15 1.08 29.39
CA ASN A 136 -12.10 1.68 30.33
C ASN A 136 -13.15 0.61 30.73
N LYS A 137 -12.71 -0.38 31.51
CA LYS A 137 -13.55 -1.35 32.23
C LYS A 137 -14.53 -0.67 33.19
N ASN A 138 -14.33 0.63 33.45
CA ASN A 138 -15.23 1.45 34.22
C ASN A 138 -16.56 1.70 33.49
N ILE A 139 -16.60 1.61 32.15
CA ILE A 139 -17.85 1.75 31.37
C ILE A 139 -18.34 0.39 30.84
N ILE A 140 -17.42 -0.48 30.39
CA ILE A 140 -17.80 -1.78 29.82
C ILE A 140 -17.86 -2.81 30.95
N GLY A 141 -19.07 -3.08 31.46
CA GLY A 141 -19.36 -4.14 32.42
C GLY A 141 -19.83 -3.67 33.82
N GLN A 142 -19.85 -2.37 34.08
CA GLN A 142 -20.53 -1.81 35.25
C GLN A 142 -22.00 -1.51 34.89
N ASP A 143 -22.92 -1.86 35.78
CA ASP A 143 -24.35 -1.53 35.60
C ASP A 143 -24.51 0.00 35.65
N PRO A 144 -24.99 0.65 34.56
CA PRO A 144 -25.16 2.10 34.52
C PRO A 144 -26.09 2.63 35.63
N ARG A 145 -26.98 1.77 36.15
CA ARG A 145 -27.83 2.08 37.31
C ARG A 145 -27.00 2.31 38.57
N LYS A 146 -25.99 1.47 38.83
CA LYS A 146 -25.11 1.59 39.99
C LYS A 146 -24.27 2.86 39.95
N ASP A 147 -23.83 3.28 38.77
CA ASP A 147 -23.07 4.51 38.59
C ASP A 147 -23.95 5.75 38.81
N LEU A 148 -25.20 5.73 38.33
CA LEU A 148 -26.17 6.81 38.57
C LEU A 148 -26.45 7.01 40.08
N PHE A 149 -26.44 5.93 40.87
CA PHE A 149 -26.63 6.00 42.32
C PHE A 149 -25.43 6.57 43.09
N GLN A 150 -24.19 6.44 42.59
CA GLN A 150 -23.00 7.03 43.24
C GLN A 150 -23.08 8.57 43.34
N TYR A 151 -23.81 9.21 42.44
CA TYR A 151 -23.95 10.67 42.40
C TYR A 151 -25.11 11.22 43.24
N THR A 152 -25.85 10.36 43.95
CA THR A 152 -27.04 10.76 44.72
C THR A 152 -26.70 11.47 46.04
N GLU A 153 -25.50 11.27 46.59
CA GLU A 153 -25.11 11.85 47.87
C GLU A 153 -24.82 13.38 47.79
N GLY A 154 -24.54 13.92 46.60
CA GLY A 154 -23.96 15.26 46.45
C GLY A 154 -24.87 16.38 45.91
N LYS A 155 -26.08 16.10 45.41
CA LYS A 155 -26.94 17.12 44.76
C LYS A 155 -28.37 17.14 45.29
N LYS A 156 -28.52 17.28 46.60
CA LYS A 156 -29.84 17.49 47.25
C LYS A 156 -30.46 18.89 47.02
N ILE A 157 -29.75 19.79 46.34
CA ILE A 157 -30.09 21.22 46.28
C ILE A 157 -31.43 21.49 45.56
N TYR A 158 -31.78 20.71 44.54
CA TYR A 158 -32.95 21.01 43.69
C TYR A 158 -34.16 20.09 43.92
N ALA A 159 -33.96 18.86 44.38
CA ALA A 159 -35.05 17.88 44.55
C ALA A 159 -34.95 17.03 45.84
N GLY A 160 -33.91 17.17 46.65
CA GLY A 160 -33.58 16.18 47.70
C GLY A 160 -34.63 16.05 48.81
N ARG A 161 -35.30 17.15 49.19
CA ARG A 161 -36.16 17.19 50.39
C ARG A 161 -37.54 16.54 50.19
N ALA A 162 -38.06 16.51 48.97
CA ALA A 162 -39.39 15.97 48.68
C ALA A 162 -39.39 14.44 48.48
N TYR A 163 -38.22 13.86 48.19
CA TYR A 163 -38.07 12.44 47.84
C TYR A 163 -37.23 11.65 48.85
N GLU A 164 -36.87 12.25 50.00
CA GLU A 164 -36.08 11.61 51.06
C GLU A 164 -36.77 10.38 51.67
N GLY A 165 -38.10 10.35 51.74
CA GLY A 165 -38.86 9.23 52.31
C GLY A 165 -39.36 8.19 51.28
N ASN A 166 -39.21 8.45 49.97
CA ASN A 166 -39.70 7.56 48.92
C ASN A 166 -38.57 6.84 48.17
N ASN A 167 -37.32 7.04 48.59
CA ASN A 167 -36.21 6.27 48.04
C ASN A 167 -36.18 4.92 48.78
N PRO A 168 -36.38 3.78 48.10
CA PRO A 168 -36.28 2.48 48.77
C PRO A 168 -34.89 2.38 49.38
N GLU A 169 -34.81 2.11 50.69
CA GLU A 169 -33.52 1.89 51.35
C GLU A 169 -32.77 0.79 50.61
N GLY A 170 -31.65 1.15 49.97
CA GLY A 170 -30.85 0.24 49.16
C GLY A 170 -30.94 0.43 47.64
N GLY A 171 -31.82 1.30 47.10
CA GLY A 171 -31.84 1.77 45.69
C GLY A 171 -32.04 0.68 44.61
N ASN A 172 -32.00 -0.59 44.98
CA ASN A 172 -32.03 -1.73 44.08
C ASN A 172 -33.40 -2.39 44.21
N LEU A 173 -34.28 -2.15 43.23
CA LEU A 173 -35.55 -2.89 43.11
C LEU A 173 -35.35 -4.40 42.87
N ALA A 174 -34.16 -4.79 42.41
CA ALA A 174 -33.70 -6.16 42.28
C ALA A 174 -32.18 -6.23 42.44
N GLU A 175 -31.67 -7.29 43.08
CA GLU A 175 -30.23 -7.49 43.32
C GLU A 175 -29.46 -7.85 42.04
N THR A 176 -30.14 -8.39 41.03
CA THR A 176 -29.54 -8.83 39.77
C THR A 176 -30.29 -8.22 38.59
N THR A 177 -29.57 -7.63 37.65
CA THR A 177 -30.16 -7.12 36.40
C THR A 177 -30.51 -8.28 35.46
N ALA A 178 -31.57 -8.16 34.66
CA ALA A 178 -32.03 -9.22 33.75
C ALA A 178 -30.93 -9.73 32.80
N GLU A 179 -30.07 -8.82 32.34
CA GLU A 179 -28.93 -9.15 31.47
C GLU A 179 -27.86 -9.98 32.21
N GLN A 180 -27.57 -9.69 33.48
CA GLN A 180 -26.65 -10.49 34.30
C GLN A 180 -27.23 -11.88 34.58
N ALA A 181 -28.52 -11.99 34.87
CA ALA A 181 -29.19 -13.27 35.04
C ALA A 181 -29.12 -14.14 33.76
N GLU A 182 -29.26 -13.53 32.58
CA GLU A 182 -29.12 -14.22 31.29
C GLU A 182 -27.67 -14.64 31.00
N GLU A 183 -26.68 -13.81 31.32
CA GLU A 183 -25.26 -14.13 31.16
C GLU A 183 -24.82 -15.27 32.09
N ASP A 184 -25.27 -15.25 33.35
CA ASP A 184 -25.01 -16.31 34.31
C ASP A 184 -25.65 -17.63 33.86
N MET A 185 -26.87 -17.57 33.30
CA MET A 185 -27.52 -18.75 32.73
C MET A 185 -26.77 -19.29 31.50
N LYS A 186 -26.23 -18.41 30.63
CA LYS A 186 -25.39 -18.80 29.49
C LYS A 186 -24.06 -19.40 29.94
N ASN A 187 -23.41 -18.83 30.95
CA ASN A 187 -22.17 -19.34 31.51
C ASN A 187 -22.38 -20.70 32.21
N ALA A 188 -23.47 -20.88 32.94
CA ALA A 188 -23.84 -22.16 33.54
C ALA A 188 -24.11 -23.25 32.49
N LYS A 189 -24.69 -22.89 31.33
CA LYS A 189 -24.87 -23.81 30.19
C LYS A 189 -23.54 -24.19 29.53
N LYS A 190 -22.61 -23.24 29.36
CA LYS A 190 -21.27 -23.51 28.81
C LYS A 190 -20.42 -24.42 29.68
N LYS A 191 -20.58 -24.35 31.01
CA LYS A 191 -19.82 -25.14 32.00
C LYS A 191 -20.28 -26.60 32.12
N LYS A 192 -21.43 -26.95 31.52
CA LYS A 192 -22.02 -28.30 31.51
C LYS A 192 -21.68 -29.11 30.24
N ILE A 193 -20.92 -28.53 29.32
CA ILE A 193 -20.31 -29.19 28.15
C ILE A 193 -18.84 -29.42 28.47
#